data_AF-A0A2T1CS85-F1
#
_entry.id   AF-A0A2T1CS85-F1
#
_cell.length_a   1.000
_cell.length_b   1.000
_cell.length_c   1.000
_cell.angle_alpha   90.00
_cell.angle_beta   90.00
_cell.angle_gamma   90.00
#
_symmetry.space_group_name_H-M   'P 1'
#
loop_
_entity.id
_entity.type
_entity.pdbx_description
1 polymer ?
#
loop_
_entity_poly.entity_id
_entity_poly.type
_entity_poly.pdbx_seq_one_letter_code
_entity_poly.pdbx_strand_id
1 'polypeptide(L)' 'MTARELIQAEIDNLDDAALNELYVLVQDFVRSRQKGKPQSLMAKLKTIKIEAPEDFAANLDLYLNGEKCVESDLR' A
#
# COMPACT_ATOMS: atom_id res chain seq x y z
N MET A 1 -12.71 32.11 -16.52
CA MET A 1 -12.59 30.74 -17.05
C MET A 1 -12.08 29.83 -15.96
N THR A 2 -12.68 28.65 -15.82
CA THR A 2 -12.20 27.62 -14.91
C THR A 2 -11.18 26.72 -15.63
N ALA A 3 -10.30 26.05 -14.88
CA ALA A 3 -9.37 25.06 -15.45
C ALA A 3 -10.10 23.96 -16.23
N ARG A 4 -11.34 23.63 -15.82
CA ARG A 4 -12.20 22.66 -16.50
C ARG A 4 -12.63 23.12 -17.90
N GLU A 5 -12.99 24.39 -18.04
CA GLU A 5 -13.39 24.99 -19.32
C GLU A 5 -12.24 25.01 -20.32
N LEU A 6 -11.02 25.30 -19.87
CA LEU A 6 -9.82 25.27 -20.72
C LEU A 6 -9.51 23.85 -21.21
N ILE A 7 -9.61 22.86 -20.33
CA ILE A 7 -9.39 21.45 -20.69
C ILE A 7 -10.45 20.98 -21.70
N GLN A 8 -11.72 21.35 -21.51
CA GLN A 8 -12.79 20.97 -22.44
C GLN A 8 -12.56 21.54 -23.85
N ALA A 9 -12.18 22.83 -23.94
CA ALA A 9 -11.92 23.47 -25.23
C ALA A 9 -10.76 22.81 -26.00
N GLU A 10 -9.73 22.32 -25.29
CA GLU A 10 -8.61 21.61 -25.94
C GLU A 10 -9.01 20.20 -26.39
N ILE A 11 -9.82 19.50 -25.58
CA ILE A 11 -10.34 18.15 -25.87
C ILE A 11 -11.24 18.15 -27.10
N ASP A 12 -12.09 19.16 -27.28
CA ASP A 12 -13.03 19.24 -28.40
C ASP A 12 -12.33 19.39 -29.77
N ASN A 13 -11.03 19.75 -29.79
CA ASN A 13 -10.22 19.86 -31.00
C ASN A 13 -9.42 18.58 -31.33
N LEU A 14 -9.44 17.57 -30.45
CA LEU A 14 -8.71 16.32 -30.63
C LEU A 14 -9.52 15.30 -31.44
N ASP A 15 -8.82 14.41 -32.14
CA ASP A 15 -9.41 13.27 -32.81
C ASP A 15 -9.58 12.06 -31.86
N ASP A 16 -10.36 11.06 -32.27
CA ASP A 16 -10.69 9.90 -31.44
C ASP A 16 -9.45 9.08 -31.02
N ALA A 17 -8.37 9.12 -31.81
CA ALA A 17 -7.11 8.46 -31.48
C ALA A 17 -6.40 9.17 -30.32
N ALA A 18 -6.21 10.49 -30.42
CA ALA A 18 -5.60 11.28 -29.34
C ALA A 18 -6.48 11.31 -28.07
N LEU A 19 -7.81 11.28 -28.22
CA LEU A 19 -8.75 11.18 -27.09
C LEU A 19 -8.57 9.89 -26.29
N ASN A 20 -8.33 8.76 -26.96
CA ASN A 20 -8.07 7.50 -26.27
C ASN A 20 -6.75 7.51 -25.51
N GLU A 21 -5.68 8.08 -26.08
CA GLU A 21 -4.41 8.24 -25.39
C GLU A 21 -4.54 9.14 -24.16
N LEU A 22 -5.25 10.26 -24.30
CA LEU A 22 -5.54 11.18 -23.20
C LEU A 22 -6.37 10.51 -22.10
N TYR A 23 -7.35 9.68 -22.48
CA TYR A 23 -8.15 8.92 -21.52
C TYR A 23 -7.30 8.00 -20.65
N VAL A 24 -6.33 7.30 -21.24
CA VAL A 24 -5.40 6.44 -20.49
C VAL A 24 -4.57 7.26 -19.50
N LEU A 25 -4.04 8.40 -19.93
CA LEU A 25 -3.27 9.30 -19.06
C LEU A 25 -4.10 9.82 -17.87
N VAL A 26 -5.35 10.24 -18.13
CA VAL A 26 -6.27 10.70 -17.09
C VAL A 26 -6.64 9.55 -16.15
N GLN A 27 -6.88 8.34 -16.68
CA GLN A 27 -7.18 7.16 -15.89
C GLN A 27 -6.00 6.82 -14.94
N ASP A 28 -4.77 6.85 -15.42
CA ASP A 28 -3.58 6.60 -14.62
C ASP A 28 -3.35 7.70 -13.58
N PHE A 29 -3.59 8.95 -13.95
CA PHE A 29 -3.55 10.08 -13.02
C PHE A 29 -4.54 9.90 -11.87
N VAL A 30 -5.79 9.51 -12.16
CA VAL A 30 -6.83 9.24 -11.16
C VAL A 30 -6.44 8.05 -10.28
N ARG A 31 -5.97 6.95 -10.87
CA ARG A 31 -5.51 5.76 -10.12
C ARG A 31 -4.34 6.09 -9.20
N SER A 32 -3.41 6.93 -9.62
CA SER A 32 -2.27 7.35 -8.80
C SER A 32 -2.72 8.12 -7.54
N ARG A 33 -3.74 8.99 -7.68
CA ARG A 33 -4.34 9.73 -6.56
C ARG A 33 -5.15 8.84 -5.63
N GLN A 34 -5.81 7.80 -6.15
CA GLN A 34 -6.53 6.81 -5.35
C GLN A 34 -5.61 5.91 -4.52
N LYS A 35 -4.39 5.63 -5.00
CA LYS A 35 -3.34 4.94 -4.23
C LYS A 35 -2.80 5.78 -3.05
N GLY A 36 -3.22 7.04 -2.95
CA GLY A 36 -2.70 8.06 -2.03
C GLY A 36 -3.22 8.05 -0.59
N LYS A 37 -3.69 6.93 -0.04
CA LYS A 37 -3.68 6.79 1.42
C LYS A 37 -2.45 5.96 1.81
N PRO A 38 -1.35 6.59 2.27
CA PRO A 38 -0.29 5.82 2.89
C PRO A 38 -0.92 4.99 4.00
N GLN A 39 -0.80 3.67 3.91
CA GLN A 39 -1.18 2.81 5.02
C GLN A 39 -0.46 3.33 6.25
N SER A 40 -1.23 3.63 7.31
CA SER A 40 -0.63 4.10 8.56
C SER A 40 0.42 3.09 9.01
N LEU A 41 1.45 3.57 9.70
CA LEU A 41 2.50 2.71 10.24
C LEU A 41 1.89 1.54 11.04
N MET A 42 0.80 1.83 11.78
CA MET A 42 -0.02 0.84 12.49
C MET A 42 -0.66 -0.21 11.57
N ALA A 43 -1.15 0.17 10.39
CA ALA A 43 -1.71 -0.77 9.42
C ALA A 43 -0.63 -1.72 8.86
N LYS A 44 0.61 -1.23 8.68
CA LYS A 44 1.76 -2.05 8.29
C LYS A 44 2.20 -2.98 9.42
N LEU A 45 2.27 -2.48 10.66
CA LEU A 45 2.61 -3.30 11.82
C LEU A 45 1.59 -4.42 12.06
N LYS A 46 0.30 -4.15 11.83
CA LYS A 46 -0.78 -5.15 11.97
C LYS A 46 -0.66 -6.31 10.97
N THR A 47 0.03 -6.13 9.85
CA THR A 47 0.28 -7.22 8.89
C THR A 47 1.44 -8.14 9.26
N ILE A 48 2.26 -7.75 10.23
CA ILE A 48 3.36 -8.60 10.72
C ILE A 48 2.75 -9.70 11.59
N LYS A 49 2.90 -10.95 11.16
CA LYS A 49 2.63 -12.14 11.98
C LYS A 49 3.93 -12.58 12.61
N ILE A 50 3.94 -12.72 13.93
CA ILE A 50 5.07 -13.29 14.67
C ILE A 50 4.68 -14.73 15.00
N GLU A 51 5.37 -15.69 14.40
CA GLU A 51 5.26 -17.09 14.77
C GLU A 51 6.23 -17.34 15.93
N ALA A 52 5.68 -17.48 17.14
CA ALA A 52 6.45 -17.65 18.35
C ALA A 52 5.66 -18.50 19.37
N PRO A 53 6.34 -19.18 20.31
CA PRO A 53 5.70 -19.91 21.40
C PRO A 53 4.83 -18.99 22.26
N GLU A 54 3.79 -19.55 22.91
CA GLU A 54 2.84 -18.79 23.74
C GLU A 54 3.50 -17.97 24.85
N ASP A 55 4.66 -18.42 25.33
CA ASP A 55 5.40 -17.81 26.42
C ASP A 55 6.55 -16.88 25.96
N PHE A 56 6.69 -16.65 24.65
CA PHE A 56 7.81 -15.91 24.05
C PHE A 56 7.98 -14.51 24.63
N ALA A 57 6.89 -13.77 24.80
CA ALA A 57 6.94 -12.40 25.34
C ALA A 57 7.36 -12.35 26.82
N ALA A 58 7.01 -13.40 27.58
CA ALA A 58 7.35 -13.48 29.00
C ALA A 58 8.78 -14.00 29.25
N ASN A 59 9.32 -14.77 28.31
CA ASN A 59 10.58 -15.50 28.43
C ASN A 59 11.62 -15.11 27.38
N LEU A 60 11.53 -13.91 26.80
CA LEU A 60 12.38 -13.44 25.70
C LEU A 60 13.88 -13.63 26.01
N ASP A 61 14.30 -13.30 27.23
CA ASP A 61 15.70 -13.44 27.66
C ASP A 61 16.18 -14.90 27.61
N LEU A 62 15.31 -15.86 27.93
CA LEU A 62 15.64 -17.30 27.91
C LEU A 62 15.84 -17.80 26.48
N TYR A 63 15.05 -17.28 25.52
CA TYR A 63 15.22 -17.60 24.10
C TYR A 63 16.46 -16.92 23.51
N LEU A 64 16.80 -15.69 23.93
CA LEU A 64 18.00 -14.99 23.49
C LEU A 64 19.29 -15.62 24.03
N ASN A 65 19.26 -16.11 25.27
CA ASN A 65 20.40 -16.78 25.91
C ASN A 65 20.54 -18.26 25.48
N GLY A 66 19.60 -18.79 24.69
CA GLY A 66 19.62 -20.18 24.21
C GLY A 66 19.20 -21.23 25.24
N GLU A 67 18.65 -20.80 26.38
CA GLU A 67 18.12 -21.69 27.42
C GLU A 67 16.74 -22.27 27.02
N LYS A 68 16.02 -21.59 26.10
CA LYS A 68 14.80 -22.08 25.45
C LYS A 68 14.95 -22.09 23.92
N CYS A 69 14.38 -23.12 23.30
CA CYS A 69 14.42 -23.31 21.84
C CYS A 69 13.03 -23.18 21.25
N VAL A 70 12.90 -22.29 20.25
CA VAL A 70 11.64 -22.03 19.55
C VAL A 70 11.08 -23.30 18.88
N GLU A 71 11.95 -24.16 18.35
CA GLU A 71 11.57 -25.39 17.62
C GLU A 71 10.87 -26.45 18.49
N SER A 72 11.19 -26.50 19.79
CA SER A 72 10.61 -27.48 20.73
C SER A 72 9.26 -27.03 21.30
N ASP A 73 9.02 -25.72 21.29
CA ASP A 73 7.90 -25.06 21.99
C ASP A 73 6.85 -24.47 21.02
N LEU A 74 7.07 -24.58 19.71
CA LEU A 74 6.04 -24.35 18.68
C LEU A 74 5.08 -25.56 18.66
N ARG A 75 3.83 -25.36 19.11
CA ARG A 75 2.74 -26.35 19.01
C ARG A 75 2.01 -26.27 17.67
#